data_AF-A0ABC9U1L9-F1
#
_entry.id   AF-A0ABC9U1L9-F1
#
_cell.length_a   1.000
_cell.length_b   1.000
_cell.length_c   1.000
_cell.angle_alpha   90.00
_cell.angle_beta   90.00
_cell.angle_gamma   90.00
#
_symmetry.space_group_name_H-M   'P 1'
#
loop_
_entity.id
_entity.type
_entity.pdbx_description
1 polymer ?
#
loop_
_entity_poly.entity_id
_entity_poly.type
_entity_poly.pdbx_seq_one_letter_code
_entity_poly.pdbx_strand_id
1 'polypeptide(L)'
;MRMTNNQLERSLIEEIEALSSDIRLEGIDGQEKRLKGYAEAIPQLPLPANWNEDAGDGFGESDPEDALIPYFIVKTTEISYEEGEGAAKLYLLFCICDHSQSMQGYQTLWNLLNRITGRFRADTVLDAFYCEKRMKAVIQDEDTYPYFFGGIEMTWNLPEMEEDEVI
;
A
#
# COMPACT_ATOMS: atom_id res chain seq x y z
N MET A 1 16.76 -15.36 13.34
CA MET A 1 16.05 -15.04 12.07
C MET A 1 16.50 -13.63 11.69
N ARG A 2 17.16 -13.42 10.54
CA ARG A 2 17.66 -12.09 10.17
C ARG A 2 16.48 -11.14 10.00
N MET A 3 16.42 -10.08 10.81
CA MET A 3 15.37 -9.06 10.74
C MET A 3 15.73 -8.07 9.62
N THR A 4 14.91 -8.00 8.58
CA THR A 4 15.22 -7.22 7.36
C THR A 4 14.06 -6.32 6.97
N ASN A 5 14.35 -5.30 6.14
CA ASN A 5 13.34 -4.42 5.55
C ASN A 5 12.19 -5.21 4.88
N ASN A 6 12.51 -6.28 4.15
CA ASN A 6 11.49 -7.11 3.49
C ASN A 6 10.53 -7.77 4.50
N GLN A 7 10.96 -8.02 5.74
CA GLN A 7 10.06 -8.50 6.79
C GLN A 7 9.15 -7.40 7.30
N LEU A 8 9.64 -6.16 7.44
CA LEU A 8 8.79 -5.02 7.77
C LEU A 8 7.70 -4.85 6.71
N GLU A 9 8.06 -4.85 5.43
CA GLU A 9 7.10 -4.72 4.32
C GLU A 9 6.05 -5.84 4.34
N ARG A 10 6.48 -7.08 4.53
CA ARG A 10 5.57 -8.22 4.64
C ARG A 10 4.61 -8.08 5.83
N SER A 11 5.13 -7.70 6.99
CA SER A 11 4.33 -7.57 8.23
C SER A 11 3.31 -6.43 8.08
N LEU A 12 3.71 -5.33 7.43
CA LEU A 12 2.81 -4.24 7.07
C LEU A 12 1.71 -4.70 6.12
N ILE A 13 2.05 -5.50 5.11
CA ILE A 13 1.07 -6.04 4.17
C ILE A 13 0.03 -6.88 4.92
N GLU A 14 0.49 -7.84 5.74
CA GLU A 14 -0.38 -8.73 6.49
C GLU A 14 -1.29 -7.96 7.47
N GLU A 15 -0.75 -6.99 8.21
CA GLU A 15 -1.52 -6.15 9.13
C GLU A 15 -2.56 -5.28 8.40
N ILE A 16 -2.19 -4.63 7.29
CA ILE A 16 -3.10 -3.73 6.55
C ILE A 16 -4.21 -4.51 5.85
N GLU A 17 -3.91 -5.69 5.28
CA GLU A 17 -4.94 -6.59 4.73
C GLU A 17 -5.93 -7.04 5.82
N ALA A 18 -5.44 -7.31 7.05
CA ALA A 18 -6.30 -7.64 8.18
C ALA A 18 -7.15 -6.44 8.63
N LEU A 19 -6.56 -5.25 8.75
CA LEU A 19 -7.25 -4.02 9.16
C LEU A 19 -8.36 -3.60 8.20
N SER A 20 -8.21 -3.90 6.91
CA SER A 20 -9.16 -3.52 5.86
C SER A 20 -10.17 -4.61 5.52
N SER A 21 -10.11 -5.77 6.18
CA SER A 21 -10.90 -6.96 5.84
C SER A 21 -12.44 -6.80 5.95
N ASP A 22 -12.90 -5.81 6.71
CA ASP A 22 -14.32 -5.46 6.90
C ASP A 22 -14.77 -4.25 6.07
N ILE A 23 -13.84 -3.62 5.32
CA ILE A 23 -14.14 -2.51 4.43
C ILE A 23 -14.60 -3.10 3.09
N ARG A 24 -15.78 -2.68 2.63
CA ARG A 24 -16.27 -3.04 1.30
C ARG A 24 -15.54 -2.21 0.25
N LEU A 25 -14.83 -2.88 -0.64
CA LEU A 25 -14.13 -2.28 -1.76
C LEU A 25 -14.57 -2.99 -3.04
N GLU A 26 -14.51 -2.25 -4.14
CA GLU A 26 -14.90 -2.73 -5.46
C GLU A 26 -13.66 -2.86 -6.34
N GLY A 27 -13.67 -3.79 -7.27
CA GLY A 27 -12.78 -3.80 -8.43
C GLY A 27 -13.39 -3.07 -9.61
N ILE A 28 -12.59 -2.84 -10.65
CA ILE A 28 -13.06 -2.20 -11.90
C ILE A 28 -14.15 -3.03 -12.60
N ASP A 29 -14.18 -4.34 -12.37
CA ASP A 29 -15.22 -5.26 -12.82
C ASP A 29 -16.55 -5.14 -12.07
N GLY A 30 -16.65 -4.23 -11.09
CA GLY A 30 -17.82 -4.03 -10.25
C GLY A 30 -18.01 -5.08 -9.15
N GLN A 31 -17.06 -6.02 -9.01
CA GLN A 31 -17.14 -7.06 -8.00
C GLN A 31 -16.52 -6.60 -6.69
N GLU A 32 -17.09 -7.08 -5.57
CA GLU A 32 -16.47 -6.86 -4.26
C GLU A 32 -15.12 -7.58 -4.21
N LYS A 33 -14.07 -6.83 -3.88
CA LYS A 33 -12.70 -7.34 -3.76
C LYS A 33 -12.08 -6.90 -2.44
N ARG A 34 -11.10 -7.67 -1.98
CA ARG A 34 -10.29 -7.30 -0.81
C ARG A 34 -9.13 -6.42 -1.26
N LEU A 35 -8.72 -5.50 -0.39
CA LEU A 35 -7.50 -4.74 -0.59
C LEU A 35 -6.30 -5.70 -0.59
N LYS A 36 -5.48 -5.66 -1.64
CA LYS A 36 -4.27 -6.50 -1.76
C LYS A 36 -2.99 -5.67 -1.63
N GLY A 37 -2.04 -6.12 -0.81
CA GLY A 37 -0.75 -5.47 -0.64
C GLY A 37 0.36 -6.06 -1.50
N TYR A 38 1.24 -5.20 -2.00
CA TYR A 38 2.44 -5.55 -2.76
C TYR A 38 3.67 -4.84 -2.20
N ALA A 39 4.82 -5.51 -2.20
CA ALA A 39 6.09 -4.91 -1.81
C ALA A 39 6.76 -4.28 -3.04
N GLU A 40 7.25 -3.04 -2.90
CA GLU A 40 7.96 -2.22 -3.90
C GLU A 40 7.17 -1.81 -5.15
N ALA A 41 6.44 -2.74 -5.76
CA ALA A 41 5.65 -2.51 -6.96
C ALA A 41 4.53 -3.56 -7.12
N ILE A 42 3.52 -3.23 -7.91
CA ILE A 42 2.55 -4.21 -8.42
C ILE A 42 3.23 -5.22 -9.37
N PRO A 43 2.72 -6.46 -9.47
CA PRO A 43 3.26 -7.45 -10.39
C PRO A 43 3.07 -7.04 -11.85
N GLN A 44 4.05 -7.36 -12.70
CA GLN A 44 3.86 -7.27 -14.15
C GLN A 44 2.84 -8.32 -14.59
N LEU A 45 1.77 -7.87 -15.21
CA LEU A 45 0.75 -8.74 -15.78
C LEU A 45 1.06 -9.00 -17.26
N PRO A 46 0.93 -10.26 -17.72
CA PRO A 46 1.11 -10.56 -19.13
C PRO A 46 0.03 -9.84 -19.94
N LEU A 47 0.45 -9.17 -21.02
CA LEU A 47 -0.48 -8.60 -21.98
C LEU A 47 -1.29 -9.72 -22.64
N PRO A 48 -2.61 -9.54 -22.84
CA PRO A 48 -3.40 -10.45 -23.66
C PRO A 48 -2.76 -10.66 -25.03
N ALA A 49 -2.88 -11.87 -25.60
CA ALA A 49 -2.26 -12.19 -26.89
C ALA A 49 -2.79 -11.32 -28.07
N ASN A 50 -3.92 -10.64 -27.87
CA ASN A 50 -4.58 -9.75 -28.80
C ASN A 50 -4.52 -8.26 -28.39
N TRP A 51 -3.71 -7.91 -27.39
CA TRP A 51 -3.59 -6.53 -26.92
C TRP A 51 -3.05 -5.65 -28.05
N ASN A 52 -3.76 -4.57 -28.32
CA ASN A 52 -3.44 -3.67 -29.43
C ASN A 52 -3.11 -2.28 -28.88
N GLU A 53 -1.82 -1.92 -28.85
CA GLU A 53 -1.32 -0.61 -28.41
C GLU A 53 -1.95 0.57 -29.19
N ASP A 54 -2.42 0.33 -30.42
CA ASP A 54 -3.03 1.35 -31.30
C ASP A 54 -4.56 1.44 -31.16
N ALA A 55 -5.19 0.65 -30.28
CA ALA A 55 -6.61 0.77 -29.97
C ALA A 55 -6.83 1.96 -29.01
N GLY A 56 -6.65 3.17 -29.52
CA GLY A 56 -6.68 4.41 -28.74
C GLY A 56 -7.92 4.60 -27.88
N ASP A 57 -7.72 5.26 -26.73
CA ASP A 57 -8.58 6.03 -25.80
C ASP A 57 -10.10 5.78 -25.71
N GLY A 58 -10.63 4.72 -26.30
CA GLY A 58 -12.02 4.33 -26.25
C GLY A 58 -12.21 3.31 -25.14
N PHE A 59 -13.07 3.61 -24.17
CA PHE A 59 -13.63 2.71 -23.14
C PHE A 59 -13.87 1.27 -23.66
N GLY A 60 -12.84 0.43 -23.69
CA GLY A 60 -12.89 -0.80 -24.50
C GLY A 60 -11.85 -1.87 -24.16
N GLU A 61 -10.65 -1.52 -23.71
CA GLU A 61 -9.73 -2.49 -23.08
C GLU A 61 -9.22 -1.91 -21.76
N SER A 62 -9.64 -2.52 -20.65
CA SER A 62 -9.14 -2.22 -19.31
C SER A 62 -7.64 -2.53 -19.26
N ASP A 63 -6.85 -1.64 -18.64
CA ASP A 63 -5.43 -1.87 -18.40
C ASP A 63 -5.29 -3.21 -17.66
N PRO A 64 -4.40 -4.13 -18.04
CA PRO A 64 -4.14 -5.33 -17.26
C PRO A 64 -4.02 -5.05 -15.76
N GLU A 65 -3.41 -3.93 -15.38
CA GLU A 65 -3.25 -3.49 -13.99
C GLU A 65 -4.58 -3.21 -13.27
N ASP A 66 -5.66 -2.87 -13.99
CA ASP A 66 -7.02 -2.70 -13.43
C ASP A 66 -7.52 -3.97 -12.72
N ALA A 67 -7.05 -5.14 -13.15
CA ALA A 67 -7.39 -6.41 -12.52
C ALA A 67 -6.90 -6.50 -11.05
N LEU A 68 -5.88 -5.73 -10.69
CA LEU A 68 -5.27 -5.70 -9.37
C LEU A 68 -6.00 -4.74 -8.40
N ILE A 69 -6.88 -3.87 -8.91
CA ILE A 69 -7.62 -2.92 -8.09
C ILE A 69 -8.71 -3.66 -7.31
N PRO A 70 -8.83 -3.43 -5.98
CA PRO A 70 -8.12 -2.47 -5.15
C PRO A 70 -6.78 -3.01 -4.60
N TYR A 71 -5.76 -2.15 -4.55
CA TYR A 71 -4.45 -2.51 -4.03
C TYR A 71 -3.78 -1.41 -3.19
N PHE A 72 -2.72 -1.82 -2.49
CA PHE A 72 -1.71 -0.90 -2.00
C PHE A 72 -0.29 -1.43 -2.20
N ILE A 73 0.67 -0.51 -2.23
CA ILE A 73 2.09 -0.79 -2.30
C ILE A 73 2.74 -0.34 -0.99
N VAL A 74 3.57 -1.19 -0.40
CA VAL A 74 4.54 -0.79 0.63
C VAL A 74 5.87 -0.56 -0.07
N LYS A 75 6.33 0.68 -0.08
CA LYS A 75 7.57 1.07 -0.77
C LYS A 75 8.54 1.70 0.19
N THR A 76 9.68 1.05 0.37
CA THR A 76 10.80 1.61 1.14
C THR A 76 11.56 2.61 0.29
N THR A 77 11.72 3.83 0.78
CA THR A 77 12.41 4.90 0.04
C THR A 77 13.80 5.19 0.54
N GLU A 78 14.06 4.94 1.81
CA GLU A 78 15.35 5.19 2.45
C GLU A 78 15.53 4.25 3.63
N ILE A 79 16.74 3.73 3.79
CA ILE A 79 17.18 3.05 5.01
C ILE A 79 18.46 3.73 5.47
N SER A 80 18.50 4.14 6.73
CA SER A 80 19.66 4.77 7.37
C SER A 80 20.04 4.02 8.63
N TYR A 81 21.32 4.07 8.99
CA TYR A 81 21.84 3.52 10.24
C TYR A 81 22.71 4.59 10.91
N GLU A 82 22.33 5.01 12.11
CA GLU A 82 23.06 6.01 12.90
C GLU A 82 23.30 5.46 14.31
N GLU A 83 24.56 5.43 14.75
CA GLU A 83 24.95 5.02 16.12
C GLU A 83 24.39 3.67 16.62
N GLY A 84 24.06 2.75 15.71
CA GLY A 84 23.48 1.44 16.03
C GLY A 84 21.96 1.37 15.81
N GLU A 85 21.29 2.50 15.63
CA GLU A 85 19.86 2.56 15.35
C GLU A 85 19.60 2.54 13.84
N GLY A 86 18.84 1.56 13.37
CA GLY A 86 18.36 1.49 11.99
C GLY A 86 17.02 2.18 11.83
N ALA A 87 16.83 2.94 10.75
CA ALA A 87 15.55 3.54 10.41
C ALA A 87 15.21 3.32 8.93
N ALA A 88 13.95 3.04 8.63
CA ALA A 88 13.39 2.95 7.29
C ALA A 88 12.30 4.01 7.11
N LYS A 89 12.38 4.78 6.02
CA LYS A 89 11.27 5.61 5.54
C LYS A 89 10.54 4.86 4.46
N LEU A 90 9.21 4.87 4.53
CA LEU A 90 8.37 4.19 3.56
C LEU A 90 7.12 4.98 3.22
N TYR A 91 6.57 4.66 2.05
CA TYR A 91 5.23 5.04 1.63
C TYR A 91 4.33 3.82 1.56
N LEU A 92 3.12 3.97 2.08
CA LEU A 92 1.97 3.17 1.70
C LEU A 92 1.26 3.91 0.59
N LEU A 93 1.07 3.31 -0.59
CA LEU A 93 0.40 3.92 -1.74
C LEU A 93 -0.84 3.10 -2.09
N PHE A 94 -2.01 3.71 -2.15
CA PHE A 94 -3.30 3.03 -2.31
C PHE A 94 -3.94 3.40 -3.64
N CYS A 95 -4.59 2.42 -4.28
CA CYS A 95 -5.50 2.61 -5.40
C CYS A 95 -6.79 1.83 -5.10
N ILE A 96 -7.92 2.55 -5.08
CA ILE A 96 -9.26 1.97 -5.02
C ILE A 96 -10.10 2.54 -6.16
N CYS A 97 -11.19 1.87 -6.52
CA CYS A 97 -12.18 2.44 -7.43
C CYS A 97 -13.55 2.61 -6.75
N ASP A 98 -14.31 3.58 -7.23
CA ASP A 98 -15.71 3.80 -6.87
C ASP A 98 -16.46 4.33 -8.10
N HIS A 99 -17.40 3.53 -8.62
CA HIS A 99 -18.21 3.89 -9.78
C HIS A 99 -19.40 4.80 -9.43
N SER A 100 -19.52 5.23 -8.17
CA SER A 100 -20.58 6.13 -7.74
C SER A 100 -20.30 7.56 -8.18
N GLN A 101 -21.28 8.18 -8.86
CA GLN A 101 -21.22 9.60 -9.24
C GLN A 101 -21.19 10.55 -8.02
N SER A 102 -21.45 10.05 -6.81
CA SER A 102 -21.31 10.84 -5.59
C SER A 102 -19.87 10.90 -5.06
N MET A 103 -18.89 10.31 -5.76
CA MET A 103 -17.46 10.26 -5.40
C MET A 103 -17.23 9.76 -3.97
N GLN A 104 -17.91 8.67 -3.61
CA GLN A 104 -17.79 8.05 -2.27
C GLN A 104 -16.40 7.45 -2.05
N GLY A 105 -15.66 7.17 -3.12
CA GLY A 105 -14.26 6.72 -3.09
C GLY A 105 -13.37 7.58 -2.18
N TYR A 106 -13.54 8.91 -2.17
CA TYR A 106 -12.80 9.78 -1.25
C TYR A 106 -13.05 9.47 0.23
N GLN A 107 -14.31 9.20 0.61
CA GLN A 107 -14.65 8.86 1.99
C GLN A 107 -14.14 7.47 2.38
N THR A 108 -14.30 6.51 1.47
CA THR A 108 -13.78 5.15 1.65
C THR A 108 -12.27 5.16 1.85
N LEU A 109 -11.54 5.90 1.01
CA LEU A 109 -10.10 6.04 1.11
C LEU A 109 -9.69 6.75 2.41
N TRP A 110 -10.34 7.85 2.80
CA TRP A 110 -10.05 8.49 4.10
C TRP A 110 -10.31 7.57 5.29
N ASN A 111 -11.37 6.77 5.26
CA ASN A 111 -11.66 5.78 6.31
C ASN A 111 -10.53 4.75 6.41
N LEU A 112 -10.02 4.25 5.27
CA LEU A 112 -8.88 3.34 5.23
C LEU A 112 -7.62 3.99 5.82
N LEU A 113 -7.24 5.18 5.33
CA LEU A 113 -6.04 5.89 5.79
C LEU A 113 -6.10 6.22 7.29
N ASN A 114 -7.27 6.66 7.78
CA ASN A 114 -7.49 6.96 9.21
C ASN A 114 -7.44 5.70 10.08
N ARG A 115 -7.93 4.56 9.58
CA ARG A 115 -7.87 3.29 10.32
C ARG A 115 -6.43 2.80 10.48
N ILE A 116 -5.65 2.85 9.41
CA ILE A 116 -4.24 2.44 9.41
C ILE A 116 -3.41 3.36 10.31
N THR A 117 -3.49 4.68 10.10
CA THR A 117 -2.78 5.64 10.94
C THR A 117 -3.25 5.58 12.39
N GLY A 118 -4.54 5.36 12.64
CA GLY A 118 -5.10 5.16 13.97
C GLY A 118 -4.50 3.95 14.69
N ARG A 119 -4.38 2.80 14.00
CA ARG A 119 -3.74 1.59 14.52
C ARG A 119 -2.32 1.87 14.98
N PHE A 120 -1.47 2.42 14.11
CA PHE A 120 -0.06 2.65 14.42
C PHE A 120 0.20 3.83 15.37
N ARG A 121 -0.78 4.73 15.54
CA ARG A 121 -0.72 5.77 16.60
C ARG A 121 -1.09 5.22 17.97
N ALA A 122 -2.03 4.27 18.02
CA ALA A 122 -2.50 3.66 19.25
C ALA A 122 -1.50 2.63 19.79
N ASP A 123 -0.94 1.82 18.90
CA ASP A 123 0.12 0.88 19.19
C ASP A 123 1.12 0.90 18.04
N THR A 124 2.31 1.39 18.35
CA THR A 124 3.40 1.67 17.40
C THR A 124 4.23 0.44 17.07
N VAL A 125 3.99 -0.69 17.74
CA VAL A 125 4.78 -1.92 17.55
C VAL A 125 4.15 -2.79 16.47
N LEU A 126 4.99 -3.32 15.59
CA LEU A 126 4.64 -4.37 14.64
C LEU A 126 5.78 -5.38 14.60
N ASP A 127 5.54 -6.57 15.16
CA ASP A 127 6.58 -7.58 15.41
C ASP A 127 7.79 -7.01 16.15
N ALA A 128 8.95 -6.93 15.49
CA ALA A 128 10.19 -6.39 16.03
C ALA A 128 10.45 -4.93 15.62
N PHE A 129 9.53 -4.30 14.88
CA PHE A 129 9.66 -2.96 14.34
C PHE A 129 8.83 -1.96 15.14
N TYR A 130 9.27 -0.70 15.16
CA TYR A 130 8.57 0.38 15.86
C TYR A 130 8.31 1.58 14.94
N CYS A 131 7.05 1.94 14.77
CA CYS A 131 6.60 3.08 13.97
C CYS A 131 6.72 4.40 14.76
N GLU A 132 7.26 5.44 14.14
CA GLU A 132 7.11 6.80 14.65
C GLU A 132 5.64 7.24 14.61
N LYS A 133 5.17 7.92 15.67
CA LYS A 133 3.79 8.44 15.71
C LYS A 133 3.52 9.54 14.69
N ARG A 134 4.57 10.16 14.15
CA ARG A 134 4.47 11.19 13.11
C ARG A 134 4.27 10.49 11.77
N MET A 135 3.05 10.58 11.25
CA MET A 135 2.67 10.08 9.93
C MET A 135 2.01 11.20 9.14
N LYS A 136 2.11 11.14 7.81
CA LYS A 136 1.39 12.05 6.91
C LYS A 136 0.54 11.24 5.95
N ALA A 137 -0.78 11.41 6.02
CA ALA A 137 -1.72 10.84 5.06
C ALA A 137 -2.16 11.89 4.05
N VAL A 138 -2.29 11.51 2.78
CA VAL A 138 -2.70 12.39 1.68
C VAL A 138 -3.54 11.61 0.67
N ILE A 139 -4.45 12.32 0.00
CA ILE A 139 -5.20 11.83 -1.16
C ILE A 139 -4.88 12.74 -2.35
N GLN A 140 -4.75 12.18 -3.54
CA GLN A 140 -4.54 12.91 -4.78
C GLN A 140 -5.79 13.73 -5.15
N ASP A 141 -5.58 14.94 -5.66
CA ASP A 141 -6.62 15.90 -6.02
C ASP A 141 -6.96 15.93 -7.52
N GLU A 142 -6.23 15.16 -8.33
CA GLU A 142 -6.49 15.00 -9.76
C GLU A 142 -7.78 14.20 -10.05
N ASP A 143 -8.51 14.62 -11.07
CA ASP A 143 -9.70 13.91 -11.55
C ASP A 143 -9.28 12.66 -12.33
N THR A 144 -9.30 11.53 -11.62
CA THR A 144 -8.95 10.20 -12.12
C THR A 144 -10.14 9.26 -12.08
N TYR A 145 -11.38 9.78 -12.08
CA TYR A 145 -12.58 8.96 -11.95
C TYR A 145 -12.59 7.78 -12.97
N PRO A 146 -12.85 6.54 -12.53
CA PRO A 146 -13.37 6.13 -11.20
C PRO A 146 -12.30 5.78 -10.15
N TYR A 147 -11.03 6.09 -10.39
CA TYR A 147 -9.91 5.75 -9.53
C TYR A 147 -9.70 6.81 -8.43
N PHE A 148 -9.24 6.35 -7.27
CA PHE A 148 -8.90 7.19 -6.13
C PHE A 148 -7.56 6.76 -5.55
N PHE A 149 -6.62 7.69 -5.50
CA PHE A 149 -5.26 7.43 -5.05
C PHE A 149 -4.96 8.15 -3.75
N GLY A 150 -4.23 7.49 -2.86
CA GLY A 150 -3.78 8.10 -1.61
C GLY A 150 -2.52 7.45 -1.09
N GLY A 151 -1.96 8.02 -0.04
CA GLY A 151 -0.80 7.44 0.58
C GLY A 151 -0.55 7.88 2.00
N ILE A 152 0.34 7.14 2.66
CA ILE A 152 0.82 7.42 4.02
C ILE A 152 2.34 7.39 4.00
N GLU A 153 2.96 8.48 4.46
CA GLU A 153 4.39 8.54 4.77
C GLU A 153 4.62 8.11 6.22
N MET A 154 5.55 7.18 6.43
CA MET A 154 5.87 6.60 7.73
C MET A 154 7.38 6.41 7.91
N THR A 155 7.84 6.55 9.15
CA THR A 155 9.21 6.21 9.57
C THR A 155 9.16 5.05 10.55
N TRP A 156 9.99 4.05 10.34
CA TRP A 156 10.06 2.83 11.13
C TRP A 156 11.47 2.63 11.66
N ASN A 157 11.58 2.26 12.93
CA ASN A 157 12.82 1.85 13.56
C ASN A 157 13.01 0.36 13.32
N LEU A 158 14.19 0.02 12.82
CA LEU A 158 14.61 -1.34 12.53
C LEU A 158 15.39 -1.89 13.74
N PRO A 159 15.19 -3.16 14.09
CA PRO A 159 15.97 -3.80 15.14
C PRO A 159 17.46 -3.88 14.76
N GLU A 160 18.33 -3.83 15.76
CA GLU A 160 19.76 -4.07 15.56
C GLU A 160 19.99 -5.45 14.90
N MET A 161 20.88 -5.47 13.91
CA MET A 161 21.33 -6.74 13.34
C MET A 161 22.33 -7.37 14.30
N GLU A 162 22.01 -8.55 14.86
CA GLU A 162 22.99 -9.33 15.61
C GLU A 162 24.22 -9.60 14.72
N GLU A 163 25.41 -9.23 15.17
CA GLU A 163 26.66 -9.66 14.54
C GLU A 163 26.72 -11.19 14.65
N ASP A 164 26.75 -11.89 13.51
CA ASP A 164 27.02 -13.32 13.50
C ASP A 164 28.41 -13.51 14.14
N GLU A 165 28.48 -14.06 15.36
CA GLU A 165 29.75 -14.47 15.99
C GLU A 165 30.47 -15.40 15.01
N VAL A 166 31.59 -14.93 14.45
CA VAL A 166 32.48 -15.75 13.64
C VAL A 166 33.18 -16.71 14.59
N ILE A 167 32.63 -17.93 14.73
CA ILE A 167 33.26 -19.05 15.44
C ILE A 167 34.39 -19.64 14.59
#